data_AF-A0A950XBB4-F1
#
_entry.id   AF-A0A950XBB4-F1
#
_cell.length_a   1.000
_cell.length_b   1.000
_cell.length_c   1.000
_cell.angle_alpha   90.00
_cell.angle_beta   90.00
_cell.angle_gamma   90.00
#
_symmetry.space_group_name_H-M   'P 1'
#
loop_
_entity.id
_entity.type
_entity.pdbx_description
1 polymer ?
#
loop_
_entity_poly.entity_id
_entity_poly.type
_entity_poly.pdbx_seq_one_letter_code
_entity_poly.pdbx_strand_id
1 'polypeptide(L)'
;MPPAWLLLIASAALYLTFLTRTFYWDGVLFALDIEAVHQGTMAPAVLFHPNHLLYSAFGSVLYSAVLALRLNVRALTVLQIFNVLLSVLTGYLVYLLSRRLTQSGAIAIFCWLLFASGATWWKFSTDADSYIISVLLLVLVAWFLLEMPEHILAAAGCHIAAMLFHELAIFTYVPVITIIALDSQRSVARRFWMSVAYLAGTGSAVGAVYLLCYTQVDRTAFPSLFRWITSYASDSGFTHSLGQIVGSYLTSYVKLFLGGRLGFIGDYFSVAICLSLLACVSALVWAIILFRGRPQLDASVRINRNAVIFLWVWLISYAIFLASWDPGSAFHKLFVWPPIALLIGVYLAQRDALLARAKAFVAIAVAIAGWNFAAFIYPHSHASADPVLTLAQTIDKELPKTATVYFRVLDPDDWYLEYFAPGRFWSPIQTQGGRAYIGFTNSPAGPVCFETTALALLENAPEFHSDIDPNRRWDLVNSKHNVRLECLKERRWRLTRPGFGRPAHSPQ
;
A
#
# COMPACT_ATOMS: atom_id res chain seq x y z
N MET A 1 14.85 -25.75 17.92
CA MET A 1 14.26 -24.51 17.39
C MET A 1 12.88 -24.86 16.84
N PRO A 2 11.85 -24.00 16.97
CA PRO A 2 10.55 -24.29 16.39
C PRO A 2 10.70 -24.49 14.87
N PRO A 3 9.98 -25.45 14.27
CA PRO A 3 9.92 -25.57 12.82
C PRO A 3 9.45 -24.25 12.18
N ALA A 4 10.08 -23.85 11.06
CA ALA A 4 9.74 -22.60 10.36
C ALA A 4 8.26 -22.52 9.95
N TRP A 5 7.63 -23.66 9.69
CA TRP A 5 6.20 -23.73 9.35
C TRP A 5 5.29 -23.28 10.52
N LEU A 6 5.72 -23.42 11.78
CA LEU A 6 4.93 -22.89 12.91
C LEU A 6 4.92 -21.36 12.93
N LEU A 7 6.05 -20.72 12.61
CA LEU A 7 6.12 -19.26 12.50
C LEU A 7 5.25 -18.75 11.35
N LEU A 8 5.26 -19.49 10.24
CA LEU A 8 4.41 -19.24 9.07
C LEU A 8 2.93 -19.26 9.47
N ILE A 9 2.46 -20.37 10.06
CA ILE A 9 1.05 -20.53 10.46
C ILE A 9 0.67 -19.50 11.54
N ALA A 10 1.52 -19.28 12.54
CA ALA A 10 1.24 -18.31 13.60
C ALA A 10 1.13 -16.87 13.07
N SER A 11 2.02 -16.47 12.16
CA SER A 11 1.97 -15.14 11.54
C SER A 11 0.71 -14.98 10.68
N ALA A 12 0.36 -16.01 9.89
CA ALA A 12 -0.84 -15.99 9.06
C ALA A 12 -2.12 -15.92 9.91
N ALA A 13 -2.23 -16.75 10.95
CA ALA A 13 -3.39 -16.73 11.85
C ALA A 13 -3.53 -15.37 12.54
N LEU A 14 -2.42 -14.81 13.02
CA LEU A 14 -2.41 -13.49 13.65
C LEU A 14 -2.85 -12.40 12.67
N TYR A 15 -2.30 -12.37 11.45
CA TYR A 15 -2.66 -11.36 10.45
C TYR A 15 -4.12 -11.47 10.00
N LEU A 16 -4.61 -12.69 9.73
CA LEU A 16 -6.00 -12.93 9.33
C LEU A 16 -7.00 -12.56 10.44
N THR A 17 -6.61 -12.67 11.71
CA THR A 17 -7.46 -12.30 12.84
C THR A 17 -7.58 -10.78 12.99
N PHE A 18 -6.53 -10.03 12.64
CA PHE A 18 -6.44 -8.59 12.84
C PHE A 18 -6.22 -7.86 11.51
N LEU A 19 -7.14 -8.07 10.57
CA LEU A 19 -7.16 -7.33 9.32
C LEU A 19 -7.30 -5.83 9.57
N THR A 20 -6.55 -5.01 8.81
CA THR A 20 -6.61 -3.55 8.92
C THR A 20 -8.00 -3.04 8.51
N ARG A 21 -8.49 -2.05 9.25
CA ARG A 21 -9.76 -1.33 9.01
C ARG A 21 -9.56 0.17 8.84
N THR A 22 -8.37 0.69 9.10
CA THR A 22 -7.90 2.00 8.64
C THR A 22 -7.18 1.83 7.31
N PHE A 23 -7.97 1.76 6.25
CA PHE A 23 -7.48 1.30 4.95
C PHE A 23 -6.46 2.27 4.35
N TYR A 24 -5.75 1.80 3.35
CA TYR A 24 -5.03 2.66 2.43
C TYR A 24 -5.92 2.92 1.22
N TRP A 25 -5.95 4.17 0.74
CA TRP A 25 -6.94 4.58 -0.27
C TRP A 25 -6.81 3.80 -1.58
N ASP A 26 -5.60 3.45 -2.00
CA ASP A 26 -5.37 2.65 -3.21
C ASP A 26 -6.08 1.30 -3.11
N GLY A 27 -6.02 0.64 -1.95
CA GLY A 27 -6.70 -0.63 -1.71
C GLY A 27 -8.22 -0.56 -1.85
N VAL A 28 -8.81 0.55 -1.39
CA VAL A 28 -10.25 0.82 -1.53
C VAL A 28 -10.60 1.08 -2.99
N LEU A 29 -9.81 1.89 -3.70
CA LEU A 29 -10.00 2.16 -5.13
C LEU A 29 -9.92 0.87 -5.94
N PHE A 30 -8.90 0.04 -5.74
CA PHE A 30 -8.75 -1.22 -6.46
C PHE A 30 -9.96 -2.14 -6.24
N ALA A 31 -10.46 -2.23 -5.01
CA ALA A 31 -11.63 -3.03 -4.69
C ALA A 31 -12.91 -2.47 -5.33
N LEU A 32 -13.06 -1.14 -5.35
CA LEU A 32 -14.18 -0.44 -5.99
C LEU A 32 -14.21 -0.73 -7.49
N ASP A 33 -13.08 -0.55 -8.18
CA ASP A 33 -12.94 -0.80 -9.62
C ASP A 33 -13.21 -2.27 -9.98
N ILE A 34 -12.68 -3.21 -9.20
CA ILE A 34 -12.91 -4.65 -9.39
C ILE A 34 -14.41 -4.96 -9.31
N GLU A 35 -15.09 -4.47 -8.27
CA GLU A 35 -16.52 -4.73 -8.07
C GLU A 35 -17.37 -4.03 -9.14
N ALA A 36 -17.04 -2.80 -9.52
CA ALA A 36 -17.72 -2.04 -10.56
C ALA A 36 -17.66 -2.73 -11.92
N VAL A 37 -16.49 -3.27 -12.30
CA VAL A 37 -16.34 -4.06 -13.53
C VAL A 37 -17.18 -5.34 -13.49
N HIS A 38 -17.21 -6.06 -12.36
CA HIS A 38 -18.06 -7.25 -12.22
C HIS A 38 -19.56 -6.94 -12.25
N GLN A 39 -19.95 -5.76 -11.79
CA GLN A 39 -21.33 -5.27 -11.86
C GLN A 39 -21.70 -4.71 -13.23
N GLY A 40 -20.72 -4.54 -14.14
CA GLY A 40 -20.92 -3.95 -15.46
C GLY A 40 -21.16 -2.43 -15.43
N THR A 41 -20.83 -1.75 -14.32
CA THR A 41 -20.96 -0.30 -14.19
C THR A 41 -19.75 0.46 -14.72
N MET A 42 -18.59 -0.21 -14.82
CA MET A 42 -17.36 0.34 -15.41
C MET A 42 -16.75 -0.61 -16.45
N ALA A 43 -16.01 -0.05 -17.39
CA ALA A 43 -15.30 -0.83 -18.41
C ALA A 43 -14.06 -1.52 -17.80
N PRO A 44 -13.68 -2.73 -18.26
CA PRO A 44 -12.51 -3.45 -17.75
C PRO A 44 -11.18 -2.68 -17.81
N ALA A 45 -11.08 -1.67 -18.69
CA ALA A 45 -9.90 -0.83 -18.84
C ALA A 45 -9.50 -0.09 -17.55
N VAL A 46 -10.46 0.18 -16.64
CA VAL A 46 -10.20 0.83 -15.35
C VAL A 46 -9.28 0.01 -14.45
N LEU A 47 -9.22 -1.31 -14.65
CA LEU A 47 -8.36 -2.22 -13.88
C LEU A 47 -6.87 -2.08 -14.19
N PHE A 48 -6.50 -1.28 -15.20
CA PHE A 48 -5.12 -1.00 -15.56
C PHE A 48 -4.73 0.39 -15.07
N HIS A 49 -4.04 0.45 -13.93
CA HIS A 49 -3.58 1.70 -13.33
C HIS A 49 -2.07 1.89 -13.58
N PRO A 50 -1.58 3.01 -14.11
CA PRO A 50 -0.17 3.14 -14.52
C PRO A 50 0.83 2.78 -13.42
N ASN A 51 0.62 3.22 -12.18
CA ASN A 51 1.57 2.93 -11.09
C ASN A 51 1.47 1.48 -10.53
N HIS A 52 0.34 0.79 -10.80
CA HIS A 52 0.00 -0.54 -10.27
C HIS A 52 -0.57 -1.44 -11.39
N LEU A 53 0.10 -1.44 -12.55
CA LEU A 53 -0.44 -1.84 -13.85
C LEU A 53 -1.32 -3.09 -13.85
N LEU A 54 -0.85 -4.16 -13.22
CA LEU A 54 -1.57 -5.45 -13.21
C LEU A 54 -2.24 -5.77 -11.88
N TYR A 55 -2.18 -4.90 -10.86
CA TYR A 55 -2.68 -5.24 -9.53
C TYR A 55 -4.20 -5.41 -9.50
N SER A 56 -4.98 -4.44 -9.96
CA SER A 56 -6.45 -4.55 -9.96
C SER A 56 -6.93 -5.62 -10.95
N ALA A 57 -6.28 -5.75 -12.11
CA ALA A 57 -6.60 -6.82 -13.06
C ALA A 57 -6.38 -8.21 -12.46
N PHE A 58 -5.26 -8.42 -11.77
CA PHE A 58 -4.99 -9.67 -11.04
C PHE A 58 -5.96 -9.87 -9.87
N GLY A 59 -6.26 -8.80 -9.12
CA GLY A 59 -7.28 -8.80 -8.06
C GLY A 59 -8.67 -9.19 -8.56
N SER A 60 -9.04 -8.75 -9.77
CA SER A 60 -10.28 -9.12 -10.45
C SER A 60 -10.37 -10.63 -10.70
N VAL A 61 -9.25 -11.25 -11.10
CA VAL A 61 -9.16 -12.72 -11.27
C VAL A 61 -9.33 -13.44 -9.92
N LEU A 62 -8.67 -12.97 -8.86
CA LEU A 62 -8.84 -13.53 -7.52
C LEU A 62 -10.30 -13.43 -7.03
N TYR A 63 -10.91 -12.26 -7.24
CA TYR A 63 -12.30 -12.01 -6.86
C TYR A 63 -13.27 -12.91 -7.64
N SER A 64 -13.08 -13.04 -8.96
CA SER A 64 -13.81 -13.99 -9.80
C SER A 64 -13.71 -15.42 -9.26
N ALA A 65 -12.53 -15.87 -8.84
CA ALA A 65 -12.36 -17.21 -8.28
C ALA A 65 -13.13 -17.39 -6.96
N VAL A 66 -13.14 -16.39 -6.09
CA VAL A 66 -13.92 -16.40 -4.83
C VAL A 66 -15.42 -16.43 -5.10
N LEU A 67 -15.90 -15.63 -6.07
CA LEU A 67 -17.31 -15.65 -6.50
C LEU A 67 -17.70 -17.00 -7.13
N ALA A 68 -16.81 -17.65 -7.88
CA ALA A 68 -17.05 -18.99 -8.44
C ALA A 68 -17.24 -20.05 -7.34
N LEU A 69 -16.64 -19.86 -6.17
CA LEU A 69 -16.85 -20.67 -4.97
C LEU A 69 -18.12 -20.28 -4.19
N ARG A 70 -18.92 -19.33 -4.69
CA ARG A 70 -20.15 -18.80 -4.08
C ARG A 70 -19.94 -18.18 -2.69
N LEU A 71 -18.75 -17.67 -2.43
CA LEU A 71 -18.44 -16.93 -1.20
C LEU A 71 -18.85 -15.47 -1.38
N ASN A 72 -19.77 -14.99 -0.54
CA ASN A 72 -20.22 -13.60 -0.55
C ASN A 72 -19.26 -12.71 0.28
N VAL A 73 -18.08 -12.46 -0.28
CA VAL A 73 -17.02 -11.65 0.32
C VAL A 73 -16.76 -10.47 -0.61
N ARG A 74 -16.50 -9.27 -0.07
CA ARG A 74 -16.15 -8.08 -0.87
C ARG A 74 -14.72 -8.16 -1.41
N ALA A 75 -14.43 -7.52 -2.55
CA ALA A 75 -13.12 -7.58 -3.20
C ALA A 75 -11.98 -7.10 -2.29
N LEU A 76 -12.23 -6.08 -1.46
CA LEU A 76 -11.26 -5.56 -0.50
C LEU A 76 -10.76 -6.67 0.45
N THR A 77 -11.68 -7.47 0.99
CA THR A 77 -11.30 -8.58 1.89
C THR A 77 -10.55 -9.69 1.16
N VAL A 78 -10.86 -9.94 -0.11
CA VAL A 78 -10.10 -10.90 -0.93
C VAL A 78 -8.65 -10.43 -1.11
N LEU A 79 -8.46 -9.14 -1.43
CA LEU A 79 -7.13 -8.53 -1.57
C LEU A 79 -6.36 -8.54 -0.23
N GLN A 80 -7.02 -8.23 0.89
CA GLN A 80 -6.41 -8.31 2.23
C GLN A 80 -5.92 -9.74 2.55
N ILE A 81 -6.77 -10.75 2.34
CA ILE A 81 -6.40 -12.16 2.58
C ILE A 81 -5.21 -12.55 1.70
N PHE A 82 -5.23 -12.16 0.42
CA PHE A 82 -4.13 -12.41 -0.49
C PHE A 82 -2.82 -11.77 -0.02
N ASN A 83 -2.87 -10.51 0.41
CA ASN A 83 -1.73 -9.82 0.99
C ASN A 83 -1.19 -10.50 2.24
N VAL A 84 -2.05 -11.00 3.13
CA VAL A 84 -1.61 -11.76 4.30
C VAL A 84 -0.80 -13.00 3.89
N LEU A 85 -1.31 -13.78 2.93
CA LEU A 85 -0.64 -14.99 2.46
C LEU A 85 0.73 -14.68 1.84
N LEU A 86 0.79 -13.68 0.97
CA LEU A 86 2.05 -13.26 0.35
C LEU A 86 3.04 -12.67 1.34
N SER A 87 2.56 -11.91 2.32
CA SER A 87 3.41 -11.30 3.32
C SER A 87 4.10 -12.35 4.19
N VAL A 88 3.34 -13.34 4.63
CA VAL A 88 3.88 -14.45 5.42
C VAL A 88 4.86 -15.29 4.60
N LEU A 89 4.58 -15.54 3.31
CA LEU A 89 5.53 -16.17 2.40
C LEU A 89 6.82 -15.35 2.24
N THR A 90 6.70 -14.02 2.16
CA THR A 90 7.85 -13.11 2.12
C THR A 90 8.69 -13.23 3.39
N GLY A 91 8.05 -13.24 4.57
CA GLY A 91 8.72 -13.48 5.85
C GLY A 91 9.47 -14.82 5.90
N TYR A 92 8.88 -15.87 5.31
CA TYR A 92 9.55 -17.16 5.17
C TYR A 92 10.78 -17.11 4.27
N LEU A 93 10.72 -16.41 3.14
CA LEU A 93 11.89 -16.23 2.29
C LEU A 93 12.98 -15.40 2.97
N VAL A 94 12.61 -14.35 3.72
CA VAL A 94 13.55 -13.58 4.55
C VAL A 94 14.22 -14.48 5.60
N TYR A 95 13.48 -15.38 6.23
CA TYR A 95 14.04 -16.39 7.14
C TYR A 95 15.01 -17.32 6.43
N LEU A 96 14.65 -17.85 5.25
CA LEU A 96 15.52 -18.75 4.50
C LEU A 96 16.80 -18.05 4.05
N LEU A 97 16.71 -16.84 3.50
CA LEU A 97 17.85 -16.01 3.14
C LEU A 97 18.72 -15.71 4.36
N SER A 98 18.12 -15.26 5.46
CA SER A 98 18.87 -14.98 6.69
C SER A 98 19.59 -16.24 7.21
N ARG A 99 18.91 -17.40 7.20
CA ARG A 99 19.51 -18.68 7.60
C ARG A 99 20.71 -19.06 6.74
N ARG A 100 20.63 -18.83 5.42
CA ARG A 100 21.72 -19.08 4.48
C ARG A 100 22.89 -18.10 4.66
N LEU A 101 22.59 -16.81 4.78
CA LEU A 101 23.59 -15.76 4.92
C LEU A 101 24.34 -15.81 6.26
N THR A 102 23.62 -16.16 7.33
CA THR A 102 24.14 -16.06 8.72
C THR A 102 24.47 -17.41 9.35
N GLN A 103 24.08 -18.52 8.72
CA GLN A 103 24.24 -19.88 9.25
C GLN A 103 23.70 -20.05 10.69
N SER A 104 22.82 -19.16 11.15
CA SER A 104 22.28 -19.12 12.51
C SER A 104 20.75 -19.10 12.50
N GLY A 105 20.14 -20.10 13.13
CA GLY A 105 18.69 -20.26 13.14
C GLY A 105 18.04 -19.24 14.09
N ALA A 106 18.75 -18.86 15.15
CA ALA A 106 18.30 -17.80 16.05
C ALA A 106 18.30 -16.44 15.34
N ILE A 107 19.33 -16.13 14.54
CA ILE A 107 19.35 -14.89 13.74
C ILE A 107 18.29 -14.94 12.64
N ALA A 108 18.08 -16.10 12.00
CA ALA A 108 17.00 -16.25 11.03
C ALA A 108 15.60 -16.02 11.64
N ILE A 109 15.34 -16.57 12.84
CA ILE A 109 14.11 -16.31 13.60
C ILE A 109 13.99 -14.83 13.96
N PHE A 110 15.09 -14.20 14.41
CA PHE A 110 15.11 -12.77 14.69
C PHE A 110 14.76 -11.95 13.44
N CYS A 111 15.37 -12.23 12.29
CA CYS A 111 15.07 -11.54 11.03
C CYS A 111 13.62 -11.74 10.60
N TRP A 112 13.07 -12.95 10.72
CA TRP A 112 11.63 -13.20 10.49
C TRP A 112 10.80 -12.30 11.39
N LEU A 113 11.00 -12.41 12.71
CA LEU A 113 10.16 -11.72 13.68
C LEU A 113 10.25 -10.21 13.52
N LEU A 114 11.46 -9.68 13.34
CA LEU A 114 11.67 -8.28 13.04
C LEU A 114 10.91 -7.88 11.78
N PHE A 115 11.10 -8.60 10.67
CA PHE A 115 10.47 -8.30 9.39
C PHE A 115 8.94 -8.34 9.47
N ALA A 116 8.39 -9.46 9.94
CA ALA A 116 6.94 -9.65 10.05
C ALA A 116 6.33 -8.65 11.03
N SER A 117 6.94 -8.43 12.19
CA SER A 117 6.37 -7.53 13.19
C SER A 117 6.67 -6.05 12.98
N GLY A 118 7.44 -5.67 11.95
CA GLY A 118 7.68 -4.28 11.60
C GLY A 118 6.36 -3.54 11.38
N ALA A 119 6.16 -2.41 12.07
CA ALA A 119 4.85 -1.77 12.16
C ALA A 119 4.24 -1.47 10.78
N THR A 120 4.99 -0.79 9.91
CA THR A 120 4.54 -0.53 8.54
C THR A 120 4.29 -1.81 7.77
N TRP A 121 5.22 -2.79 7.81
CA TRP A 121 5.05 -4.06 7.10
C TRP A 121 3.77 -4.77 7.53
N TRP A 122 3.52 -4.90 8.84
CA TRP A 122 2.33 -5.56 9.37
C TRP A 122 1.04 -4.82 8.97
N LYS A 123 0.97 -3.49 9.10
CA LYS A 123 -0.22 -2.72 8.66
C LYS A 123 -0.55 -3.05 7.21
N PHE A 124 0.39 -2.90 6.29
CA PHE A 124 0.14 -3.11 4.86
C PHE A 124 -0.02 -4.60 4.48
N SER A 125 0.54 -5.51 5.27
CA SER A 125 0.30 -6.96 5.09
C SER A 125 -1.14 -7.37 5.38
N THR A 126 -1.85 -6.57 6.18
CA THR A 126 -3.24 -6.80 6.59
C THR A 126 -4.21 -5.83 5.90
N ASP A 127 -3.70 -5.03 4.96
CA ASP A 127 -4.43 -4.09 4.12
C ASP A 127 -4.43 -4.60 2.66
N ALA A 128 -5.23 -3.99 1.79
CA ALA A 128 -5.19 -4.26 0.35
C ALA A 128 -4.17 -3.34 -0.31
N ASP A 129 -3.02 -3.88 -0.71
CA ASP A 129 -1.89 -3.08 -1.17
C ASP A 129 -0.96 -3.83 -2.14
N SER A 130 -0.51 -3.18 -3.21
CA SER A 130 0.28 -3.84 -4.26
C SER A 130 1.75 -4.07 -3.91
N TYR A 131 2.22 -3.45 -2.84
CA TYR A 131 3.62 -3.45 -2.43
C TYR A 131 4.01 -4.85 -1.95
N ILE A 132 3.08 -5.57 -1.31
CA ILE A 132 3.36 -6.88 -0.70
C ILE A 132 3.78 -7.89 -1.76
N ILE A 133 3.05 -7.99 -2.88
CA ILE A 133 3.41 -8.88 -3.98
C ILE A 133 4.71 -8.44 -4.67
N SER A 134 4.90 -7.13 -4.86
CA SER A 134 6.11 -6.61 -5.48
C SER A 134 7.34 -6.94 -4.62
N VAL A 135 7.29 -6.68 -3.31
CA VAL A 135 8.38 -7.00 -2.38
C VAL A 135 8.66 -8.51 -2.29
N LEU A 136 7.62 -9.36 -2.27
CA LEU A 136 7.81 -10.82 -2.36
C LEU A 136 8.66 -11.20 -3.58
N LEU A 137 8.30 -10.67 -4.75
CA LEU A 137 8.99 -10.92 -6.00
C LEU A 137 10.43 -10.40 -5.97
N LEU A 138 10.70 -9.26 -5.32
CA LEU A 138 12.06 -8.75 -5.14
C LEU A 138 12.90 -9.60 -4.18
N VAL A 139 12.30 -10.17 -3.12
CA VAL A 139 12.98 -11.13 -2.26
C VAL A 139 13.29 -12.42 -3.03
N LEU A 140 12.41 -12.85 -3.94
CA LEU A 140 12.70 -13.95 -4.87
C LEU A 140 13.83 -13.60 -5.85
N VAL A 141 13.89 -12.37 -6.39
CA VAL A 141 15.03 -11.89 -7.18
C VAL A 141 16.33 -12.04 -6.39
N ALA A 142 16.35 -11.59 -5.13
CA ALA A 142 17.50 -11.75 -4.26
C ALA A 142 17.86 -13.23 -4.02
N TRP A 143 16.87 -14.10 -3.80
CA TRP A 143 17.08 -15.54 -3.66
C TRP A 143 17.73 -16.16 -4.90
N PHE A 144 17.18 -15.91 -6.09
CA PHE A 144 17.74 -16.42 -7.34
C PHE A 144 19.16 -15.90 -7.59
N LEU A 145 19.42 -14.62 -7.32
CA LEU A 145 20.74 -14.04 -7.60
C LEU A 145 21.82 -14.44 -6.59
N LEU A 146 21.46 -14.66 -5.33
CA LEU A 146 22.43 -14.96 -4.26
C LEU A 146 22.63 -16.47 -4.05
N GLU A 147 21.58 -17.28 -4.19
CA GLU A 147 21.63 -18.71 -3.88
C GLU A 147 21.59 -19.60 -5.13
N MET A 148 21.06 -19.12 -6.26
CA MET A 148 20.86 -19.92 -7.48
C MET A 148 21.23 -19.13 -8.76
N PRO A 149 22.47 -18.59 -8.86
CA PRO A 149 22.85 -17.58 -9.85
C PRO A 149 22.72 -18.02 -11.32
N GLU A 150 22.65 -19.32 -11.59
CA GLU A 150 22.33 -19.90 -12.90
C GLU A 150 20.88 -19.64 -13.34
N HIS A 151 19.98 -19.32 -12.41
CA HIS A 151 18.56 -19.03 -12.64
C HIS A 151 18.27 -17.54 -12.89
N ILE A 152 19.17 -16.82 -13.58
CA ILE A 152 19.00 -15.38 -13.87
C ILE A 152 17.70 -15.05 -14.63
N LEU A 153 17.19 -15.96 -15.45
CA LEU A 153 15.92 -15.79 -16.14
C LEU A 153 14.72 -15.81 -15.18
N ALA A 154 14.78 -16.61 -14.11
CA ALA A 154 13.75 -16.62 -13.07
C ALA A 154 13.79 -15.31 -12.27
N ALA A 155 15.00 -14.79 -11.98
CA ALA A 155 15.17 -13.45 -11.41
C ALA A 155 14.58 -12.37 -12.34
N ALA A 156 14.86 -12.42 -13.64
CA ALA A 156 14.31 -11.49 -14.62
C ALA A 156 12.77 -11.54 -14.66
N GLY A 157 12.18 -12.74 -14.65
CA GLY A 157 10.72 -12.92 -14.61
C GLY A 157 10.10 -12.33 -13.34
N CYS A 158 10.70 -12.60 -12.17
CA CYS A 158 10.24 -12.01 -10.91
C CYS A 158 10.37 -10.48 -10.92
N HIS A 159 11.45 -9.94 -11.46
CA HIS A 159 11.68 -8.50 -11.54
C HIS A 159 10.70 -7.80 -12.50
N ILE A 160 10.42 -8.40 -13.66
CA ILE A 160 9.37 -7.94 -14.58
C ILE A 160 8.02 -7.90 -13.85
N ALA A 161 7.63 -9.00 -13.21
CA ALA A 161 6.38 -9.06 -12.47
C ALA A 161 6.33 -8.02 -11.34
N ALA A 162 7.43 -7.83 -10.59
CA ALA A 162 7.51 -6.84 -9.52
C ALA A 162 7.25 -5.41 -10.04
N MET A 163 7.84 -5.04 -11.19
CA MET A 163 7.62 -3.74 -11.85
C MET A 163 6.19 -3.56 -12.38
N LEU A 164 5.57 -4.65 -12.85
CA LEU A 164 4.19 -4.61 -13.34
C LEU A 164 3.15 -4.52 -12.22
N PHE A 165 3.49 -4.97 -11.00
CA PHE A 165 2.65 -4.76 -9.82
C PHE A 165 2.90 -3.42 -9.13
N HIS A 166 4.13 -2.93 -9.18
CA HIS A 166 4.49 -1.62 -8.65
C HIS A 166 5.78 -1.08 -9.28
N GLU A 167 5.71 0.15 -9.81
CA GLU A 167 6.82 0.80 -10.53
C GLU A 167 8.12 1.00 -9.73
N LEU A 168 8.06 1.18 -8.39
CA LEU A 168 9.24 1.34 -7.54
C LEU A 168 10.22 0.17 -7.64
N ALA A 169 9.75 -1.01 -8.04
CA ALA A 169 10.62 -2.16 -8.26
C ALA A 169 11.76 -1.89 -9.25
N ILE A 170 11.65 -0.86 -10.12
CA ILE A 170 12.69 -0.43 -11.07
C ILE A 170 14.06 -0.21 -10.41
N PHE A 171 14.11 0.25 -9.16
CA PHE A 171 15.38 0.50 -8.46
C PHE A 171 16.15 -0.78 -8.12
N THR A 172 15.55 -1.96 -8.33
CA THR A 172 16.23 -3.26 -8.22
C THR A 172 17.18 -3.53 -9.38
N TYR A 173 17.10 -2.77 -10.49
CA TYR A 173 18.15 -2.84 -11.52
C TYR A 173 19.55 -2.61 -10.95
N VAL A 174 19.70 -1.68 -9.99
CA VAL A 174 21.00 -1.33 -9.41
C VAL A 174 21.65 -2.52 -8.69
N PRO A 175 21.01 -3.21 -7.72
CA PRO A 175 21.60 -4.38 -7.08
C PRO A 175 21.76 -5.57 -8.05
N VAL A 176 20.87 -5.76 -9.03
CA VAL A 176 21.03 -6.84 -10.03
C VAL A 176 22.25 -6.62 -10.92
N ILE A 177 22.42 -5.43 -11.48
CA ILE A 177 23.57 -5.12 -12.34
C ILE A 177 24.85 -5.21 -11.52
N THR A 178 24.82 -4.79 -10.26
CA THR A 178 25.97 -4.90 -9.35
C THR A 178 26.39 -6.35 -9.16
N ILE A 179 25.47 -7.28 -8.91
CA ILE A 179 25.86 -8.69 -8.71
C ILE A 179 26.39 -9.33 -10.00
N ILE A 180 25.82 -8.97 -11.17
CA ILE A 180 26.35 -9.40 -12.47
C ILE A 180 27.77 -8.84 -12.67
N ALA A 181 28.00 -7.57 -12.32
CA ALA A 181 29.30 -6.93 -12.44
C ALA A 181 30.35 -7.54 -11.48
N LEU A 182 29.94 -8.02 -10.31
CA LEU A 182 30.82 -8.65 -9.31
C LEU A 182 31.14 -10.13 -9.61
N ASP A 183 30.54 -10.74 -10.63
CA ASP A 183 30.80 -12.14 -10.99
C ASP A 183 32.19 -12.30 -11.63
N SER A 184 33.20 -12.58 -10.79
CA SER A 184 34.59 -12.75 -11.21
C SER A 184 34.83 -14.00 -12.06
N GLN A 185 33.88 -14.93 -12.14
CA GLN A 185 33.99 -16.13 -12.99
C GLN A 185 33.75 -15.80 -14.47
N ARG A 186 33.24 -14.59 -14.78
CA ARG A 186 32.90 -14.17 -16.14
C ARG A 186 33.79 -13.03 -16.62
N SER A 187 34.13 -13.06 -17.91
CA SER A 187 34.89 -11.97 -18.55
C SER A 187 34.13 -10.64 -18.45
N VAL A 188 34.86 -9.52 -18.46
CA VAL A 188 34.27 -8.16 -18.41
C VAL A 188 33.23 -7.97 -19.51
N ALA A 189 33.55 -8.36 -20.74
CA ALA A 189 32.64 -8.27 -21.88
C ALA A 189 31.35 -9.08 -21.66
N ARG A 190 31.45 -10.29 -21.10
CA ARG A 190 30.27 -11.11 -20.79
C ARG A 190 29.39 -10.45 -19.73
N ARG A 191 29.98 -9.91 -18.65
CA ARG A 191 29.24 -9.18 -17.60
C ARG A 191 28.51 -7.95 -18.15
N PHE A 192 29.17 -7.20 -19.02
CA PHE A 192 28.59 -6.05 -19.70
C PHE A 192 27.37 -6.45 -20.55
N TRP A 193 27.54 -7.41 -21.46
CA TRP A 193 26.45 -7.85 -22.33
C TRP A 193 25.29 -8.50 -21.57
N MET A 194 25.58 -9.22 -20.48
CA MET A 194 24.53 -9.74 -19.61
C MET A 194 23.74 -8.63 -18.91
N SER A 195 24.40 -7.56 -18.46
CA SER A 195 23.72 -6.41 -17.86
C SER A 195 22.83 -5.70 -18.89
N VAL A 196 23.36 -5.49 -20.10
CA VAL A 196 22.60 -4.90 -21.23
C VAL A 196 21.40 -5.78 -21.59
N ALA A 197 21.60 -7.10 -21.75
CA ALA A 197 20.53 -8.03 -22.08
C ALA A 197 19.47 -8.09 -20.98
N TYR A 198 19.86 -8.05 -19.71
CA TYR A 198 18.93 -8.01 -18.59
C TYR A 198 18.09 -6.73 -18.62
N LEU A 199 18.73 -5.56 -18.73
CA LEU A 199 18.07 -4.25 -18.81
C LEU A 199 17.12 -4.18 -20.00
N ALA A 200 17.63 -4.41 -21.21
CA ALA A 200 16.86 -4.30 -22.44
C ALA A 200 15.73 -5.33 -22.50
N GLY A 201 16.00 -6.59 -22.11
CA GLY A 201 14.99 -7.66 -22.13
C GLY A 201 13.86 -7.40 -21.14
N THR A 202 14.17 -7.11 -19.88
CA THR A 202 13.15 -6.85 -18.86
C THR A 202 12.41 -5.53 -19.11
N GLY A 203 13.12 -4.46 -19.51
CA GLY A 203 12.52 -3.17 -19.84
C GLY A 203 11.59 -3.25 -21.05
N SER A 204 11.99 -3.98 -22.10
CA SER A 204 11.14 -4.20 -23.28
C SER A 204 9.90 -5.03 -22.94
N ALA A 205 10.05 -6.05 -22.09
CA ALA A 205 8.92 -6.86 -21.64
C ALA A 205 7.90 -6.02 -20.84
N VAL A 206 8.36 -5.22 -19.88
CA VAL A 206 7.49 -4.29 -19.14
C VAL A 206 6.83 -3.29 -20.10
N GLY A 207 7.62 -2.64 -20.95
CA GLY A 207 7.12 -1.67 -21.94
C GLY A 207 6.08 -2.27 -22.88
N ALA A 208 6.25 -3.52 -23.32
CA ALA A 208 5.27 -4.22 -24.13
C ALA A 208 3.93 -4.41 -23.40
N VAL A 209 3.95 -4.77 -22.11
CA VAL A 209 2.72 -4.91 -21.31
C VAL A 209 2.03 -3.55 -21.11
N TYR A 210 2.78 -2.48 -20.85
CA TYR A 210 2.22 -1.12 -20.79
C TYR A 210 1.54 -0.73 -22.11
N LEU A 211 2.19 -1.00 -23.25
CA LEU A 211 1.62 -0.74 -24.57
C LEU A 211 0.33 -1.53 -24.79
N LEU A 212 0.31 -2.81 -24.42
CA LEU A 212 -0.87 -3.66 -24.51
C LEU A 212 -2.02 -3.12 -23.65
N CYS A 213 -1.77 -2.79 -22.38
CA CYS A 213 -2.79 -2.23 -21.48
C CYS A 213 -3.31 -0.88 -22.01
N TYR A 214 -2.41 -0.04 -22.53
CA TYR A 214 -2.76 1.25 -23.10
C TYR A 214 -3.67 1.15 -24.34
N THR A 215 -3.70 0.01 -25.05
CA THR A 215 -4.70 -0.20 -26.12
C THR A 215 -6.14 -0.22 -25.61
N GLN A 216 -6.34 -0.47 -24.32
CA GLN A 216 -7.66 -0.54 -23.69
C GLN A 216 -8.10 0.79 -23.06
N VAL A 217 -7.16 1.71 -22.85
CA VAL A 217 -7.41 3.00 -22.19
C VAL A 217 -8.14 3.96 -23.12
N ASP A 218 -9.06 4.76 -22.56
CA ASP A 218 -9.78 5.81 -23.29
C ASP A 218 -8.80 6.86 -23.87
N ARG A 219 -8.72 6.89 -25.20
CA ARG A 219 -7.83 7.79 -25.96
C ARG A 219 -8.33 9.23 -26.01
N THR A 220 -9.59 9.47 -25.66
CA THR A 220 -10.11 10.84 -25.54
C THR A 220 -9.60 11.50 -24.27
N ALA A 221 -9.60 10.77 -23.15
CA ALA A 221 -9.01 11.20 -21.89
C ALA A 221 -7.47 11.21 -21.95
N PHE A 222 -6.87 10.16 -22.53
CA PHE A 222 -5.41 10.00 -22.60
C PHE A 222 -4.91 9.81 -24.04
N PRO A 223 -4.66 10.90 -24.79
CA PRO A 223 -4.28 10.84 -26.20
C PRO A 223 -2.94 10.13 -26.49
N SER A 224 -2.05 10.01 -25.52
CA SER A 224 -0.75 9.33 -25.68
C SER A 224 -0.40 8.46 -24.48
N LEU A 225 0.45 7.44 -24.70
CA LEU A 225 0.97 6.56 -23.64
C LEU A 225 1.63 7.40 -22.54
N PHE A 226 2.44 8.38 -22.95
CA PHE A 226 3.12 9.29 -22.04
C PHE A 226 2.13 10.06 -21.14
N ARG A 227 1.02 10.58 -21.69
CA ARG A 227 0.00 11.26 -20.88
C ARG A 227 -0.69 10.33 -19.90
N TRP A 228 -0.94 9.07 -20.29
CA TRP A 228 -1.53 8.09 -19.39
C TRP A 228 -0.57 7.75 -18.24
N ILE A 229 0.68 7.39 -18.53
CA ILE A 229 1.65 6.99 -17.49
C ILE A 229 2.04 8.15 -16.55
N THR A 230 1.91 9.41 -16.98
CA THR A 230 2.22 10.58 -16.14
C THR A 230 1.00 11.21 -15.48
N SER A 231 -0.21 10.68 -15.71
CA SER A 231 -1.46 11.29 -15.25
C SER A 231 -1.63 11.31 -13.73
N TYR A 232 -0.96 10.41 -13.01
CA TYR A 232 -1.07 10.27 -11.55
C TYR A 232 0.14 10.84 -10.78
N ALA A 233 1.04 11.57 -11.48
CA ALA A 233 2.23 12.16 -10.87
C ALA A 233 1.98 13.54 -10.22
N SER A 234 0.74 14.03 -10.16
CA SER A 234 0.43 15.43 -9.81
C SER A 234 0.61 15.80 -8.34
N ASP A 235 0.51 14.84 -7.42
CA ASP A 235 0.30 15.14 -6.00
C ASP A 235 1.57 15.00 -5.15
N SER A 236 2.66 14.48 -5.72
CA SER A 236 3.95 14.35 -5.03
C SER A 236 5.00 15.30 -5.63
N GLY A 237 5.24 16.42 -4.93
CA GLY A 237 6.31 17.34 -5.26
C GLY A 237 7.69 16.78 -4.90
N PHE A 238 8.70 17.04 -5.73
CA PHE A 238 10.11 16.78 -5.44
C PHE A 238 10.78 17.90 -4.61
N THR A 239 10.00 18.89 -4.17
CA THR A 239 10.52 20.10 -3.52
C THR A 239 10.34 20.00 -2.00
N HIS A 240 11.37 19.48 -1.32
CA HIS A 240 11.40 19.37 0.14
C HIS A 240 12.56 20.21 0.71
N SER A 241 12.35 20.88 1.83
CA SER A 241 13.45 21.55 2.54
C SER A 241 14.40 20.52 3.15
N LEU A 242 15.69 20.87 3.30
CA LEU A 242 16.68 19.97 3.91
C LEU A 242 16.26 19.51 5.32
N GLY A 243 15.63 20.39 6.11
CA GLY A 243 15.10 20.06 7.43
C GLY A 243 13.95 19.04 7.39
N GLN A 244 13.01 19.20 6.45
CA GLN A 244 11.93 18.22 6.23
C GLN A 244 12.47 16.89 5.75
N ILE A 245 13.47 16.90 4.87
CA ILE A 245 14.15 15.68 4.43
C ILE A 245 14.75 15.00 5.66
N VAL A 246 15.67 15.64 6.39
CA VAL A 246 16.36 14.97 7.51
C VAL A 246 15.39 14.49 8.60
N GLY A 247 14.44 15.34 9.03
CA GLY A 247 13.52 15.01 10.11
C GLY A 247 12.48 13.95 9.74
N SER A 248 11.75 14.17 8.64
CA SER A 248 10.68 13.26 8.21
C SER A 248 11.24 11.95 7.69
N TYR A 249 12.41 11.98 7.04
CA TYR A 249 13.06 10.78 6.52
C TYR A 249 13.46 9.82 7.64
N LEU A 250 14.21 10.28 8.66
CA LEU A 250 14.58 9.42 9.78
C LEU A 250 13.34 8.90 10.53
N THR A 251 12.35 9.77 10.77
CA THR A 251 11.10 9.39 11.43
C THR A 251 10.36 8.29 10.65
N SER A 252 10.35 8.36 9.33
CA SER A 252 9.70 7.35 8.49
C SER A 252 10.40 5.98 8.52
N TYR A 253 11.73 5.93 8.69
CA TYR A 253 12.43 4.66 8.95
C TYR A 253 12.14 4.11 10.33
N VAL A 254 12.03 4.97 11.36
CA VAL A 254 11.61 4.52 12.70
C VAL A 254 10.22 3.88 12.63
N LYS A 255 9.30 4.46 11.84
CA LYS A 255 7.96 3.90 11.62
C LYS A 255 7.96 2.50 10.99
N LEU A 256 9.01 2.10 10.26
CA LEU A 256 9.15 0.70 9.79
C LEU A 256 9.26 -0.28 10.96
N PHE A 257 9.96 0.12 12.03
CA PHE A 257 10.18 -0.71 13.21
C PHE A 257 9.05 -0.57 14.21
N LEU A 258 8.69 0.65 14.57
CA LEU A 258 7.79 0.97 15.68
C LEU A 258 6.70 1.92 15.22
N GLY A 259 5.46 1.47 15.37
CA GLY A 259 4.27 2.25 15.09
C GLY A 259 3.55 2.64 16.36
N GLY A 260 2.41 3.31 16.17
CA GLY A 260 1.45 3.55 17.23
C GLY A 260 1.65 4.83 18.01
N ARG A 261 0.69 5.07 18.90
CA ARG A 261 0.67 6.18 19.85
C ARG A 261 0.10 5.68 21.17
N LEU A 262 0.60 6.19 22.29
CA LEU A 262 0.14 5.78 23.62
C LEU A 262 -1.36 5.98 23.82
N GLY A 263 -1.94 7.03 23.22
CA GLY A 263 -3.39 7.27 23.26
C GLY A 263 -4.22 6.09 22.74
N PHE A 264 -3.73 5.36 21.73
CA PHE A 264 -4.44 4.20 21.21
C PHE A 264 -4.57 3.06 22.21
N ILE A 265 -3.62 2.90 23.14
CA ILE A 265 -3.71 1.89 24.18
C ILE A 265 -4.89 2.18 25.11
N GLY A 266 -5.12 3.46 25.41
CA GLY A 266 -6.27 3.91 26.21
C GLY A 266 -7.58 3.79 25.45
N ASP A 267 -7.64 4.32 24.23
CA ASP A 267 -8.84 4.35 23.39
C ASP A 267 -9.38 2.94 23.05
N TYR A 268 -8.48 1.95 22.93
CA TYR A 268 -8.80 0.57 22.52
C TYR A 268 -8.48 -0.47 23.59
N PHE A 269 -8.45 -0.08 24.86
CA PHE A 269 -8.04 -0.97 25.96
C PHE A 269 -8.82 -2.28 25.96
N SER A 270 -8.10 -3.41 25.93
CA SER A 270 -8.69 -4.75 25.86
C SER A 270 -7.77 -5.80 26.49
N VAL A 271 -8.30 -7.01 26.69
CA VAL A 271 -7.50 -8.18 27.12
C VAL A 271 -6.37 -8.47 26.14
N ALA A 272 -6.61 -8.33 24.83
CA ALA A 272 -5.60 -8.55 23.81
C ALA A 272 -4.43 -7.56 23.94
N ILE A 273 -4.72 -6.28 24.16
CA ILE A 273 -3.70 -5.25 24.45
C ILE A 273 -2.92 -5.61 25.71
N CYS A 274 -3.60 -5.99 26.80
CA CYS A 274 -2.95 -6.34 28.07
C CYS A 274 -1.98 -7.52 27.91
N LEU A 275 -2.43 -8.60 27.25
CA LEU A 275 -1.60 -9.77 26.99
C LEU A 275 -0.39 -9.43 26.11
N SER A 276 -0.58 -8.56 25.11
CA SER A 276 0.50 -8.14 24.23
C SER A 276 1.53 -7.24 24.92
N LEU A 277 1.10 -6.33 25.79
CA LEU A 277 1.99 -5.52 26.61
C LEU A 277 2.72 -6.36 27.65
N LEU A 278 2.04 -7.35 28.26
CA LEU A 278 2.67 -8.32 29.15
C LEU A 278 3.75 -9.13 28.41
N ALA A 279 3.45 -9.62 27.21
CA ALA A 279 4.42 -10.31 26.35
C ALA A 279 5.59 -9.38 26.00
N CYS A 280 5.33 -8.12 25.69
CA CYS A 280 6.35 -7.11 25.42
C CYS A 280 7.31 -6.93 26.60
N VAL A 281 6.78 -6.64 27.78
CA VAL A 281 7.59 -6.43 29.00
C VAL A 281 8.33 -7.70 29.39
N SER A 282 7.67 -8.86 29.35
CA SER A 282 8.29 -10.14 29.67
C SER A 282 9.46 -10.46 28.74
N ALA A 283 9.30 -10.18 27.44
CA ALA A 283 10.36 -10.39 26.45
C ALA A 283 11.52 -9.40 26.64
N LEU A 284 11.27 -8.15 27.02
CA LEU A 284 12.33 -7.19 27.38
C LEU A 284 13.11 -7.64 28.61
N VAL A 285 12.42 -8.05 29.67
CA VAL A 285 13.07 -8.59 30.89
C VAL A 285 13.91 -9.81 30.54
N TRP A 286 13.37 -10.71 29.71
CA TRP A 286 14.11 -11.89 29.23
C TRP A 286 15.34 -11.51 28.40
N ALA A 287 15.23 -10.53 27.50
CA ALA A 287 16.35 -10.02 26.73
C ALA A 287 17.46 -9.50 27.66
N ILE A 288 17.11 -8.72 28.68
CA ILE A 288 18.07 -8.19 29.68
C ILE A 288 18.80 -9.33 30.40
N ILE A 289 18.07 -10.37 30.82
CA ILE A 289 18.66 -11.56 31.47
C ILE A 289 19.65 -12.24 30.50
N LEU A 290 19.26 -12.44 29.25
CA LEU A 290 20.12 -13.08 28.23
C LEU A 290 21.35 -12.23 27.89
N PHE A 291 21.26 -10.90 27.89
CA PHE A 291 22.41 -10.01 27.65
C PHE A 291 23.44 -10.04 28.80
N ARG A 292 22.98 -10.31 30.04
CA ARG A 292 23.84 -10.44 31.23
C ARG A 292 24.53 -11.80 31.32
N GLY A 293 24.03 -12.81 30.62
CA GLY A 293 24.65 -14.13 30.56
C GLY A 293 26.05 -14.11 29.94
N ARG A 294 26.90 -15.07 30.33
CA ARG A 294 28.21 -15.26 29.68
C ARG A 294 27.99 -15.70 28.23
N PRO A 295 28.59 -15.03 27.23
CA PRO A 295 28.44 -15.41 25.84
C PRO A 295 29.09 -16.78 25.62
N GLN A 296 28.35 -17.69 24.99
CA GLN A 296 28.92 -18.91 24.44
C GLN A 296 29.44 -18.58 23.05
N LEU A 297 30.76 -18.56 22.90
CA LEU A 297 31.40 -18.25 21.63
C LEU A 297 31.27 -19.44 20.70
N ASP A 298 30.40 -19.31 19.70
CA ASP A 298 30.31 -20.24 18.58
C ASP A 298 31.37 -19.88 17.53
N ALA A 299 31.69 -20.82 16.65
CA ALA A 299 32.63 -20.59 15.55
C ALA A 299 32.16 -19.43 14.65
N SER A 300 33.09 -18.55 14.29
CA SER A 300 32.83 -17.38 13.45
C SER A 300 32.20 -17.79 12.11
N VAL A 301 31.12 -17.12 11.72
CA VAL A 301 30.46 -17.36 10.43
C VAL A 301 31.14 -16.54 9.34
N ARG A 302 31.55 -17.20 8.25
CA ARG A 302 32.04 -16.51 7.05
C ARG A 302 30.85 -15.99 6.24
N ILE A 303 30.66 -14.68 6.23
CA ILE A 303 29.62 -14.03 5.43
C ILE A 303 30.15 -13.75 4.02
N ASN A 304 29.34 -14.07 3.01
CA ASN A 304 29.63 -13.76 1.62
C ASN A 304 29.62 -12.24 1.39
N ARG A 305 30.77 -11.66 1.05
CA ARG A 305 30.94 -10.21 0.78
C ARG A 305 30.02 -9.72 -0.34
N ASN A 306 29.81 -10.50 -1.40
CA ASN A 306 28.98 -10.10 -2.53
C ASN A 306 27.51 -9.96 -2.12
N ALA A 307 27.02 -10.82 -1.22
CA ALA A 307 25.68 -10.71 -0.67
C ALA A 307 25.52 -9.43 0.18
N VAL A 308 26.53 -9.08 0.99
CA VAL A 308 26.51 -7.84 1.76
C VAL A 308 26.49 -6.61 0.85
N ILE A 309 27.30 -6.61 -0.22
CA ILE A 309 27.30 -5.53 -1.21
C ILE A 309 25.93 -5.43 -1.89
N PHE A 310 25.34 -6.56 -2.33
CA PHE A 310 24.01 -6.59 -2.94
C PHE A 310 22.95 -5.96 -2.02
N LEU A 311 22.91 -6.34 -0.74
CA LEU A 311 21.94 -5.81 0.22
C LEU A 311 22.12 -4.31 0.47
N TRP A 312 23.35 -3.82 0.57
CA TRP A 312 23.63 -2.39 0.71
C TRP A 312 23.24 -1.61 -0.53
N VAL A 313 23.55 -2.12 -1.73
CA VAL A 313 23.19 -1.45 -2.99
C VAL A 313 21.67 -1.42 -3.17
N TRP A 314 20.97 -2.49 -2.79
CA TRP A 314 19.50 -2.50 -2.74
C TRP A 314 19.00 -1.42 -1.78
N LEU A 315 19.45 -1.39 -0.53
CA LEU A 315 19.01 -0.37 0.43
C LEU A 315 19.29 1.05 -0.09
N ILE A 316 20.51 1.31 -0.57
CA ILE A 316 20.96 2.65 -0.95
C ILE A 316 20.23 3.16 -2.20
N SER A 317 19.99 2.33 -3.21
CA SER A 317 19.34 2.77 -4.46
C SER A 317 17.94 3.33 -4.19
N TYR A 318 17.14 2.61 -3.40
CA TYR A 318 15.82 3.07 -2.98
C TYR A 318 15.90 4.22 -1.98
N ALA A 319 16.82 4.17 -1.02
CA ALA A 319 16.95 5.23 -0.02
C ALA A 319 17.24 6.60 -0.67
N ILE A 320 18.14 6.66 -1.65
CA ILE A 320 18.44 7.91 -2.35
C ILE A 320 17.20 8.45 -3.05
N PHE A 321 16.48 7.60 -3.79
CA PHE A 321 15.27 8.02 -4.49
C PHE A 321 14.19 8.51 -3.52
N LEU A 322 13.89 7.73 -2.48
CA LEU A 322 12.85 8.05 -1.50
C LEU A 322 13.18 9.28 -0.65
N ALA A 323 14.46 9.60 -0.45
CA ALA A 323 14.85 10.84 0.20
C ALA A 323 14.46 12.08 -0.62
N SER A 324 14.52 11.98 -1.96
CA SER A 324 14.18 13.08 -2.87
C SER A 324 12.70 13.18 -3.20
N TRP A 325 12.00 12.06 -3.31
CA TRP A 325 10.62 12.02 -3.79
C TRP A 325 9.61 12.12 -2.65
N ASP A 326 9.70 11.21 -1.67
CA ASP A 326 8.74 11.13 -0.56
C ASP A 326 9.44 10.76 0.75
N PRO A 327 10.16 11.72 1.37
CA PRO A 327 10.96 11.45 2.54
C PRO A 327 10.08 11.07 3.75
N GLY A 328 8.86 11.59 3.86
CA GLY A 328 7.99 11.38 5.01
C GLY A 328 7.21 10.06 5.01
N SER A 329 7.01 9.45 3.85
CA SER A 329 6.26 8.20 3.74
C SER A 329 7.04 7.00 4.26
N ALA A 330 6.44 6.28 5.20
CA ALA A 330 6.96 4.97 5.63
C ALA A 330 6.53 3.85 4.66
N PHE A 331 5.44 4.01 3.91
CA PHE A 331 4.86 2.94 3.10
C PHE A 331 5.70 2.64 1.85
N HIS A 332 6.23 3.66 1.17
CA HIS A 332 7.18 3.44 0.08
C HIS A 332 8.47 2.75 0.54
N LYS A 333 8.79 2.82 1.83
CA LYS A 333 9.97 2.18 2.43
C LYS A 333 9.78 0.68 2.70
N LEU A 334 8.61 0.10 2.38
CA LEU A 334 8.44 -1.36 2.34
C LEU A 334 9.46 -2.03 1.41
N PHE A 335 9.87 -1.36 0.33
CA PHE A 335 10.88 -1.85 -0.61
C PHE A 335 12.30 -1.98 -0.03
N VAL A 336 12.61 -1.23 1.03
CA VAL A 336 13.91 -1.32 1.73
C VAL A 336 13.83 -2.16 3.00
N TRP A 337 12.64 -2.61 3.39
CA TRP A 337 12.46 -3.37 4.61
C TRP A 337 13.16 -4.74 4.62
N PRO A 338 13.08 -5.57 3.55
CA PRO A 338 13.84 -6.82 3.50
C PRO A 338 15.36 -6.64 3.64
N PRO A 339 16.04 -5.76 2.86
CA PRO A 339 17.47 -5.61 3.01
C PRO A 339 17.87 -5.03 4.37
N ILE A 340 17.06 -4.18 5.01
CA ILE A 340 17.32 -3.72 6.39
C ILE A 340 17.32 -4.90 7.37
N ALA A 341 16.28 -5.73 7.37
CA ALA A 341 16.18 -6.87 8.27
C ALA A 341 17.33 -7.87 8.07
N LEU A 342 17.71 -8.12 6.81
CA LEU A 342 18.83 -9.00 6.46
C LEU A 342 20.19 -8.39 6.83
N LEU A 343 20.41 -7.09 6.60
CA LEU A 343 21.66 -6.40 6.98
C LEU A 343 21.88 -6.39 8.49
N ILE A 344 20.81 -6.19 9.28
CA ILE A 344 20.91 -6.31 10.74
C ILE A 344 21.31 -7.74 11.11
N GLY A 345 20.67 -8.76 10.53
CA GLY A 345 21.03 -10.16 10.78
C GLY A 345 22.49 -10.49 10.44
N VAL A 346 22.95 -10.02 9.28
CA VAL A 346 24.35 -10.12 8.81
C VAL A 346 25.30 -9.44 9.80
N TYR A 347 24.97 -8.23 10.26
CA TYR A 347 25.79 -7.49 11.23
C TYR A 347 25.91 -8.23 12.57
N LEU A 348 24.81 -8.81 13.06
CA LEU A 348 24.82 -9.62 14.28
C LEU A 348 25.67 -10.89 14.11
N ALA A 349 25.59 -11.53 12.95
CA ALA A 349 26.32 -12.77 12.65
C ALA A 349 27.83 -12.55 12.45
N GLN A 350 28.24 -11.36 12.00
CA GLN A 350 29.64 -10.99 11.78
C GLN A 350 30.45 -10.81 13.07
N ARG A 351 29.79 -10.63 14.21
CA ARG A 351 30.43 -10.33 15.49
C ARG A 351 30.15 -11.46 16.47
N ASP A 352 31.16 -12.26 16.81
CA ASP A 352 31.01 -13.45 17.68
C ASP A 352 30.28 -13.12 19.00
N ALA A 353 30.59 -11.97 19.61
CA ALA A 353 29.93 -11.51 20.83
C ALA A 353 28.42 -11.22 20.66
N LEU A 354 27.99 -10.75 19.48
CA LEU A 354 26.58 -10.50 19.17
C LEU A 354 25.87 -11.79 18.73
N LEU A 355 26.55 -12.63 17.94
CA LEU A 355 26.05 -13.94 17.53
C LEU A 355 25.74 -14.82 18.75
N ALA A 356 26.63 -14.84 19.75
CA ALA A 356 26.42 -15.51 21.03
C ALA A 356 25.16 -15.03 21.79
N ARG A 357 24.65 -13.84 21.44
CA ARG A 357 23.48 -13.19 22.03
C ARG A 357 22.25 -13.21 21.12
N ALA A 358 22.25 -14.01 20.05
CA ALA A 358 21.14 -14.06 19.09
C ALA A 358 19.76 -14.30 19.74
N LYS A 359 19.69 -15.11 20.81
CA LYS A 359 18.44 -15.34 21.57
C LYS A 359 17.91 -14.07 22.24
N ALA A 360 18.79 -13.17 22.69
CA ALA A 360 18.40 -11.90 23.29
C ALA A 360 17.78 -10.97 22.23
N PHE A 361 18.33 -10.97 21.01
CA PHE A 361 17.75 -10.24 19.88
C PHE A 361 16.40 -10.80 19.46
N VAL A 362 16.22 -12.13 19.45
CA VAL A 362 14.89 -12.75 19.26
C VAL A 362 13.90 -12.22 20.29
N ALA A 363 14.28 -12.15 21.57
CA ALA A 363 13.43 -11.60 22.62
C ALA A 363 13.11 -10.10 22.40
N ILE A 364 14.07 -9.29 21.92
CA ILE A 364 13.79 -7.91 21.50
C ILE A 364 12.77 -7.86 20.36
N ALA A 365 12.89 -8.71 19.34
CA ALA A 365 11.93 -8.74 18.23
C ALA A 365 10.52 -9.15 18.70
N VAL A 366 10.41 -10.08 19.66
CA VAL A 366 9.12 -10.39 20.32
C VAL A 366 8.57 -9.18 21.08
N ALA A 367 9.43 -8.40 21.74
CA ALA A 367 9.01 -7.18 22.42
C ALA A 367 8.48 -6.12 21.44
N ILE A 368 9.17 -5.91 20.32
CA ILE A 368 8.73 -5.04 19.23
C ILE A 368 7.37 -5.50 18.70
N ALA A 369 7.19 -6.81 18.48
CA ALA A 369 5.92 -7.38 18.04
C ALA A 369 4.79 -7.10 19.04
N GLY A 370 5.04 -7.31 20.34
CA GLY A 370 4.07 -7.04 21.40
C GLY A 370 3.70 -5.55 21.50
N TRP A 371 4.67 -4.65 21.32
CA TRP A 371 4.42 -3.22 21.24
C TRP A 371 3.59 -2.84 20.02
N ASN A 372 4.01 -3.24 18.82
CA ASN A 372 3.33 -2.90 17.58
C ASN A 372 1.92 -3.47 17.54
N PHE A 373 1.70 -4.67 18.07
CA PHE A 373 0.36 -5.21 18.19
C PHE A 373 -0.52 -4.32 19.08
N ALA A 374 -0.08 -4.01 20.29
CA ALA A 374 -0.86 -3.27 21.28
C ALA A 374 -1.10 -1.80 20.88
N ALA A 375 -0.04 -1.11 20.46
CA ALA A 375 -0.05 0.33 20.26
C ALA A 375 -0.42 0.75 18.82
N PHE A 376 -0.45 -0.19 17.86
CA PHE A 376 -0.62 0.14 16.44
C PHE A 376 -1.62 -0.78 15.73
N ILE A 377 -1.35 -2.08 15.63
CA ILE A 377 -2.13 -3.00 14.77
C ILE A 377 -3.51 -3.27 15.33
N TYR A 378 -3.63 -3.59 16.63
CA TYR A 378 -4.93 -3.86 17.23
C TYR A 378 -5.88 -2.65 17.11
N PRO A 379 -5.48 -1.41 17.45
CA PRO A 379 -6.26 -0.21 17.14
C PRO A 379 -6.67 -0.11 15.67
N HIS A 380 -5.71 -0.28 14.74
CA HIS A 380 -5.98 -0.19 13.29
C HIS A 380 -6.85 -1.33 12.73
N SER A 381 -7.07 -2.41 13.48
CA SER A 381 -8.03 -3.46 13.13
C SER A 381 -9.49 -3.12 13.50
N HIS A 382 -9.74 -1.99 14.15
CA HIS A 382 -11.08 -1.51 14.49
C HIS A 382 -11.55 -0.43 13.51
N ALA A 383 -12.81 -0.55 13.06
CA ALA A 383 -13.39 0.45 12.16
C ALA A 383 -13.48 1.85 12.78
N SER A 384 -13.66 1.95 14.11
CA SER A 384 -13.71 3.23 14.83
C SER A 384 -12.38 3.99 14.85
N ALA A 385 -11.26 3.33 14.48
CA ALA A 385 -9.98 4.00 14.36
C ALA A 385 -9.87 4.81 13.05
N ASP A 386 -10.77 4.55 12.11
CA ASP A 386 -10.91 5.25 10.84
C ASP A 386 -12.15 6.17 10.88
N PRO A 387 -11.96 7.50 11.02
CA PRO A 387 -13.09 8.41 11.07
C PRO A 387 -13.85 8.49 9.74
N VAL A 388 -13.18 8.27 8.59
CA VAL A 388 -13.82 8.29 7.26
C VAL A 388 -14.68 7.05 7.09
N LEU A 389 -14.19 5.87 7.48
CA LEU A 389 -15.00 4.65 7.48
C LEU A 389 -16.21 4.76 8.42
N THR A 390 -16.03 5.36 9.60
CA THR A 390 -17.12 5.57 10.57
C THR A 390 -18.18 6.52 10.00
N LEU A 391 -17.74 7.59 9.32
CA LEU A 391 -18.63 8.50 8.60
C LEU A 391 -19.38 7.78 7.48
N ALA A 392 -18.67 6.99 6.65
CA ALA A 392 -19.25 6.22 5.56
C ALA A 392 -20.32 5.24 6.07
N GLN A 393 -20.07 4.55 7.18
CA GLN A 393 -21.06 3.67 7.83
C GLN A 393 -22.28 4.41 8.37
N THR A 394 -22.10 5.66 8.80
CA THR A 394 -23.20 6.53 9.27
C THR A 394 -24.07 6.96 8.09
N ILE A 395 -23.43 7.47 7.02
CA ILE A 395 -24.09 7.79 5.76
C ILE A 395 -24.79 6.55 5.20
N ASP A 396 -24.19 5.36 5.32
CA ASP A 396 -24.76 4.14 4.80
C ASP A 396 -26.11 3.80 5.44
N LYS A 397 -26.25 4.07 6.74
CA LYS A 397 -27.45 3.85 7.54
C LYS A 397 -28.51 4.92 7.32
N GLU A 398 -28.10 6.18 7.18
CA GLU A 398 -29.01 7.33 7.24
C GLU A 398 -29.48 7.83 5.87
N LEU A 399 -28.60 7.79 4.86
CA LEU A 399 -28.93 8.29 3.53
C LEU A 399 -29.63 7.20 2.70
N PRO A 400 -30.79 7.43 2.05
CA PRO A 400 -31.42 6.41 1.22
C PRO A 400 -30.53 5.95 0.06
N LYS A 401 -30.60 4.65 -0.30
CA LYS A 401 -29.89 4.10 -1.48
C LYS A 401 -30.31 4.77 -2.80
N THR A 402 -31.53 5.31 -2.87
CA THR A 402 -32.01 6.05 -4.04
C THR A 402 -31.41 7.46 -4.19
N ALA A 403 -30.54 7.89 -3.28
CA ALA A 403 -29.91 9.20 -3.33
C ALA A 403 -28.91 9.32 -4.47
N THR A 404 -28.80 10.52 -5.04
CA THR A 404 -27.74 10.91 -5.97
C THR A 404 -26.75 11.82 -5.25
N VAL A 405 -25.48 11.45 -5.24
CA VAL A 405 -24.36 12.25 -4.73
C VAL A 405 -23.63 12.86 -5.92
N TYR A 406 -23.65 14.19 -6.01
CA TYR A 406 -22.95 14.92 -7.05
C TYR A 406 -21.55 15.30 -6.57
N PHE A 407 -20.56 15.07 -7.44
CA PHE A 407 -19.16 15.40 -7.18
C PHE A 407 -18.53 16.19 -8.33
N ARG A 408 -17.46 16.96 -8.08
CA ARG A 408 -16.69 17.61 -9.16
C ARG A 408 -15.45 16.80 -9.54
N VAL A 409 -14.67 16.39 -8.56
CA VAL A 409 -13.49 15.54 -8.70
C VAL A 409 -13.61 14.48 -7.61
N LEU A 410 -13.46 13.20 -7.98
CA LEU A 410 -13.40 12.14 -6.97
C LEU A 410 -12.06 12.25 -6.25
N ASP A 411 -12.11 12.52 -4.96
CA ASP A 411 -10.94 12.43 -4.09
C ASP A 411 -10.83 11.03 -3.44
N PRO A 412 -9.70 10.71 -2.80
CA PRO A 412 -9.53 9.44 -2.11
C PRO A 412 -10.58 9.17 -1.01
N ASP A 413 -11.10 10.21 -0.34
CA ASP A 413 -12.12 10.06 0.69
C ASP A 413 -13.50 9.73 0.05
N ASP A 414 -13.79 10.21 -1.16
CA ASP A 414 -15.00 9.85 -1.92
C ASP A 414 -15.03 8.35 -2.27
N TRP A 415 -13.88 7.76 -2.62
CA TRP A 415 -13.80 6.31 -2.87
C TRP A 415 -14.20 5.50 -1.63
N TYR A 416 -13.85 5.97 -0.43
CA TYR A 416 -14.32 5.35 0.82
C TYR A 416 -15.82 5.45 0.97
N LEU A 417 -16.38 6.65 0.74
CA LEU A 417 -17.81 6.86 0.86
C LEU A 417 -18.57 5.96 -0.14
N GLU A 418 -18.14 5.91 -1.39
CA GLU A 418 -18.78 5.07 -2.41
C GLU A 418 -18.69 3.57 -2.06
N TYR A 419 -17.51 3.11 -1.63
CA TYR A 419 -17.28 1.69 -1.37
C TYR A 419 -18.02 1.18 -0.12
N PHE A 420 -18.00 1.96 0.97
CA PHE A 420 -18.56 1.59 2.27
C PHE A 420 -20.00 2.09 2.49
N ALA A 421 -20.49 3.01 1.66
CA ALA A 421 -21.91 3.38 1.58
C ALA A 421 -22.49 3.03 0.19
N PRO A 422 -22.51 1.74 -0.20
CA PRO A 422 -22.83 1.34 -1.58
C PRO A 422 -24.30 1.56 -1.93
N GLY A 423 -24.59 1.61 -3.23
CA GLY A 423 -25.96 1.60 -3.77
C GLY A 423 -26.57 2.98 -4.02
N ARG A 424 -25.82 4.06 -3.77
CA ARG A 424 -26.16 5.45 -4.14
C ARG A 424 -25.58 5.79 -5.51
N PHE A 425 -26.18 6.76 -6.19
CA PHE A 425 -25.74 7.17 -7.52
C PHE A 425 -24.71 8.28 -7.42
N TRP A 426 -23.46 8.00 -7.77
CA TRP A 426 -22.41 9.01 -7.83
C TRP A 426 -22.36 9.60 -9.24
N SER A 427 -22.52 10.92 -9.36
CA SER A 427 -22.57 11.60 -10.66
C SER A 427 -21.66 12.83 -10.70
N PRO A 428 -20.81 12.98 -11.73
CA PRO A 428 -20.02 14.20 -11.88
C PRO A 428 -20.93 15.40 -12.20
N ILE A 429 -20.60 16.56 -11.64
CA ILE A 429 -21.19 17.85 -12.03
C ILE A 429 -20.61 18.24 -13.38
N GLN A 430 -21.49 18.48 -14.35
CA GLN A 430 -21.08 18.99 -15.65
C GLN A 430 -20.84 20.50 -15.57
N THR A 431 -19.73 20.97 -16.12
CA THR A 431 -19.44 22.40 -16.25
C THR A 431 -19.43 22.81 -17.72
N GLN A 432 -20.27 23.76 -18.12
CA GLN A 432 -20.29 24.30 -19.48
C GLN A 432 -20.11 25.83 -19.43
N GLY A 433 -19.05 26.35 -20.07
CA GLY A 433 -18.75 27.79 -20.03
C GLY A 433 -18.49 28.33 -18.61
N GLY A 434 -17.88 27.53 -17.74
CA GLY A 434 -17.59 27.91 -16.34
C GLY A 434 -18.78 27.88 -15.38
N ARG A 435 -19.98 27.53 -15.86
CA ARG A 435 -21.17 27.34 -15.00
C ARG A 435 -21.42 25.86 -14.75
N ALA A 436 -21.72 25.51 -13.51
CA ALA A 436 -22.15 24.18 -13.12
C ALA A 436 -23.59 23.94 -13.59
N TYR A 437 -23.84 22.80 -14.22
CA TYR A 437 -25.16 22.34 -14.62
C TYR A 437 -25.45 21.00 -13.97
N ILE A 438 -26.57 20.95 -13.24
CA ILE A 438 -27.08 19.72 -12.66
C ILE A 438 -28.29 19.27 -13.48
N GLY A 439 -28.08 18.27 -14.32
CA GLY A 439 -29.17 17.58 -15.00
C GLY A 439 -29.87 16.63 -14.04
N PHE A 440 -30.99 17.03 -13.45
CA PHE A 440 -31.84 16.14 -12.64
C PHE A 440 -32.59 15.09 -13.46
N THR A 441 -32.48 15.14 -14.79
CA THR A 441 -33.34 14.38 -15.72
C THR A 441 -33.18 12.87 -15.59
N ASN A 442 -32.07 12.38 -15.05
CA ASN A 442 -31.79 10.95 -14.89
C ASN A 442 -31.64 10.52 -13.42
N SER A 443 -31.82 11.41 -12.45
CA SER A 443 -31.64 11.05 -11.05
C SER A 443 -32.87 10.27 -10.55
N PRO A 444 -32.71 9.11 -9.89
CA PRO A 444 -33.80 8.35 -9.28
C PRO A 444 -34.46 9.16 -8.16
N ALA A 445 -35.74 8.92 -7.88
CA ALA A 445 -36.62 9.75 -7.03
C ALA A 445 -36.13 10.10 -5.60
N GLY A 446 -34.95 9.65 -5.18
CA GLY A 446 -34.36 9.95 -3.89
C GLY A 446 -33.73 11.35 -3.75
N PRO A 447 -33.12 11.59 -2.57
CA PRO A 447 -32.46 12.85 -2.24
C PRO A 447 -31.32 13.21 -3.20
N VAL A 448 -31.07 14.50 -3.34
CA VAL A 448 -29.93 15.05 -4.08
C VAL A 448 -28.95 15.58 -3.06
N CYS A 449 -27.71 15.11 -3.13
CA CYS A 449 -26.64 15.45 -2.22
C CYS A 449 -25.39 15.90 -2.97
N PHE A 450 -24.51 16.61 -2.28
CA PHE A 450 -23.30 17.22 -2.79
C PHE A 450 -22.14 16.90 -1.88
N GLU A 451 -21.06 16.35 -2.45
CA GLU A 451 -19.81 16.15 -1.70
C GLU A 451 -18.95 17.43 -1.64
N THR A 452 -17.84 17.41 -0.90
CA THR A 452 -16.93 18.54 -0.66
C THR A 452 -16.57 19.39 -1.89
N THR A 453 -16.13 18.79 -2.99
CA THR A 453 -15.65 19.47 -4.21
C THR A 453 -16.81 20.07 -5.01
N ALA A 454 -17.97 19.42 -5.02
CA ALA A 454 -19.22 19.96 -5.51
C ALA A 454 -19.71 21.13 -4.66
N LEU A 455 -19.67 21.00 -3.33
CA LEU A 455 -20.02 22.07 -2.39
C LEU A 455 -19.11 23.28 -2.61
N ALA A 456 -17.79 23.09 -2.72
CA ALA A 456 -16.84 24.17 -2.99
C ALA A 456 -17.12 24.89 -4.33
N LEU A 457 -17.62 24.18 -5.34
CA LEU A 457 -18.05 24.79 -6.61
C LEU A 457 -19.33 25.61 -6.45
N LEU A 458 -20.25 25.16 -5.60
CA LEU A 458 -21.59 25.74 -5.41
C LEU A 458 -21.66 26.80 -4.30
N GLU A 459 -20.66 26.87 -3.41
CA GLU A 459 -20.61 27.82 -2.29
C GLU A 459 -20.75 29.29 -2.72
N ASN A 460 -20.33 29.62 -3.95
CA ASN A 460 -20.45 30.96 -4.52
C ASN A 460 -21.81 31.24 -5.19
N ALA A 461 -22.73 30.27 -5.22
CA ALA A 461 -24.07 30.43 -5.77
C ALA A 461 -25.07 30.75 -4.64
N PRO A 462 -25.60 31.99 -4.53
CA PRO A 462 -26.47 32.40 -3.41
C PRO A 462 -27.74 31.53 -3.25
N GLU A 463 -28.25 31.03 -4.37
CA GLU A 463 -29.45 30.18 -4.45
C GLU A 463 -29.24 28.76 -3.90
N PHE A 464 -27.99 28.34 -3.65
CA PHE A 464 -27.69 26.98 -3.18
C PHE A 464 -27.93 26.82 -1.67
N HIS A 465 -27.50 27.81 -0.88
CA HIS A 465 -27.51 27.71 0.59
C HIS A 465 -28.91 27.71 1.23
N SER A 466 -29.93 28.29 0.56
CA SER A 466 -31.28 28.35 1.12
C SER A 466 -31.99 26.99 1.17
N ASP A 467 -31.55 26.04 0.34
CA ASP A 467 -32.28 24.81 0.06
C ASP A 467 -31.70 23.56 0.75
N ILE A 468 -30.59 23.68 1.48
CA ILE A 468 -29.95 22.57 2.21
C ILE A 468 -30.80 22.15 3.42
N ASP A 469 -30.97 20.83 3.59
CA ASP A 469 -31.64 20.23 4.75
C ASP A 469 -30.66 20.11 5.93
N PRO A 470 -30.87 20.86 7.03
CA PRO A 470 -29.97 20.80 8.18
C PRO A 470 -29.94 19.41 8.85
N ASN A 471 -30.93 18.55 8.60
CA ASN A 471 -30.96 17.19 9.13
C ASN A 471 -30.24 16.16 8.24
N ARG A 472 -29.70 16.58 7.09
CA ARG A 472 -29.01 15.71 6.12
C ARG A 472 -27.67 16.32 5.73
N ARG A 473 -26.85 16.51 6.76
CA ARG A 473 -25.50 17.02 6.67
C ARG A 473 -24.57 16.11 7.45
N TRP A 474 -23.48 15.72 6.80
CA TRP A 474 -22.41 14.93 7.39
C TRP A 474 -21.09 15.63 7.10
N ASP A 475 -20.30 15.87 8.13
CA ASP A 475 -19.01 16.54 8.00
C ASP A 475 -17.92 15.88 8.85
N LEU A 476 -16.75 15.74 8.24
CA LEU A 476 -15.51 15.36 8.86
C LEU A 476 -14.43 16.29 8.31
N VAL A 477 -14.33 17.46 8.93
CA VAL A 477 -13.32 18.48 8.59
C VAL A 477 -12.31 18.55 9.72
N ASN A 478 -11.09 18.11 9.47
CA ASN A 478 -9.97 18.18 10.39
C ASN A 478 -8.65 18.38 9.63
N SER A 479 -7.51 18.29 10.31
CA SER A 479 -6.20 18.50 9.67
C SER A 479 -5.81 17.44 8.63
N LYS A 480 -6.56 16.33 8.54
CA LYS A 480 -6.28 15.19 7.65
C LYS A 480 -7.36 14.96 6.59
N HIS A 481 -8.61 15.25 6.94
CA HIS A 481 -9.77 14.96 6.10
C HIS A 481 -10.61 16.21 5.92
N ASN A 482 -11.19 16.36 4.74
CA ASN A 482 -12.13 17.43 4.42
C ASN A 482 -13.34 16.83 3.70
N VAL A 483 -14.10 16.00 4.43
CA VAL A 483 -15.28 15.32 3.87
C VAL A 483 -16.53 16.07 4.32
N ARG A 484 -17.33 16.53 3.37
CA ARG A 484 -18.61 17.19 3.59
C ARG A 484 -19.62 16.58 2.63
N LEU A 485 -20.78 16.22 3.14
CA LEU A 485 -21.89 15.72 2.34
C LEU A 485 -23.17 16.43 2.81
N GLU A 486 -23.81 17.16 1.91
CA GLU A 486 -25.03 17.92 2.22
C GLU A 486 -26.12 17.65 1.19
N CYS A 487 -27.36 17.47 1.64
CA CYS A 487 -28.50 17.19 0.78
C CYS A 487 -29.54 18.32 0.76
N LEU A 488 -30.26 18.45 -0.35
CA LEU A 488 -31.38 19.40 -0.49
C LEU A 488 -32.63 18.93 0.27
N LYS A 489 -33.42 19.89 0.78
CA LYS A 489 -34.76 19.66 1.39
C LYS A 489 -35.75 19.09 0.39
N GLU A 490 -35.82 19.71 -0.79
CA GLU A 490 -36.70 19.30 -1.87
C GLU A 490 -35.93 19.17 -3.18
N ARG A 491 -36.43 18.31 -4.08
CA ARG A 491 -35.88 18.10 -5.44
C ARG A 491 -36.04 19.31 -6.38
N ARG A 492 -36.45 20.47 -5.87
CA ARG A 492 -36.81 21.66 -6.64
C ARG A 492 -35.68 22.68 -6.68
N TRP A 493 -34.46 22.25 -6.96
CA TRP A 493 -33.45 23.21 -7.36
C TRP A 493 -33.56 23.46 -8.86
N ARG A 494 -34.15 24.60 -9.24
CA ARG A 494 -34.07 25.10 -10.62
C ARG A 494 -32.93 26.10 -10.65
N LEU A 495 -31.75 25.66 -11.10
CA LEU A 495 -30.83 26.60 -11.76
C LEU A 495 -31.66 27.26 -12.86
N THR A 496 -32.01 28.53 -12.68
CA THR A 496 -32.72 29.29 -13.72
C THR A 496 -31.94 29.07 -15.01
N ARG A 497 -32.58 28.42 -16.00
CA ARG A 497 -32.01 28.31 -17.35
C ARG A 497 -31.49 29.70 -17.68
N PRO A 498 -30.24 29.86 -18.11
CA PRO A 498 -29.83 31.13 -18.71
C PRO A 498 -30.93 31.42 -19.73
N GLY A 499 -31.57 32.58 -19.62
CA GLY A 499 -32.47 33.03 -20.66
C GLY A 499 -31.68 32.89 -21.95
N PHE A 500 -32.02 31.87 -22.74
CA PHE A 500 -31.61 31.82 -24.12
C PHE A 500 -32.25 33.07 -24.67
N GLY A 501 -31.46 34.15 -24.72
CA GLY A 501 -31.77 35.28 -25.58
C GLY A 501 -32.09 34.64 -26.91
N ARG A 502 -33.34 34.77 -27.33
CA ARG A 502 -33.74 34.35 -28.67
C ARG A 502 -32.66 34.88 -29.62
N PRO A 503 -32.06 34.04 -30.48
CA PRO A 503 -31.16 34.56 -31.50
C PRO A 503 -31.90 35.70 -32.19
N ALA A 504 -31.30 36.90 -32.15
CA ALA A 504 -31.85 38.04 -32.86
C ALA A 504 -31.98 37.63 -34.32
N HIS A 505 -33.21 37.63 -34.84
CA HIS A 505 -33.46 37.51 -36.26
C HIS A 505 -32.67 38.63 -36.95
N SER A 506 -31.67 38.24 -37.73
CA SER A 506 -31.04 39.12 -38.71
C SER A 506 -32.10 39.49 -39.75
N PRO A 507 -32.43 40.78 -39.94
CA PRO A 507 -33.24 41.19 -41.08
C PRO A 507 -32.41 41.01 -42.36
N GLN A 508 -33.04 40.43 -43.38
CA GLN A 508 -32.53 40.33 -44.75
C GLN A 508 -32.35 41.69 -45.39
#